data_AF-A0A094JVK4-F1
#
_entry.id   AF-A0A094JVK4-F1
#
_cell.length_a   1.000
_cell.length_b   1.000
_cell.length_c   1.000
_cell.angle_alpha   90.00
_cell.angle_beta   90.00
_cell.angle_gamma   90.00
#
_symmetry.space_group_name_H-M   'P 1'
#
loop_
_entity.id
_entity.type
_entity.pdbx_description
1 polymer ?
#
loop_
_entity_poly.entity_id
_entity_poly.type
_entity_poly.pdbx_seq_one_letter_code
_entity_poly.pdbx_strand_id
1 'polypeptide(L)'
;MRKWFSFLFTFLFIISGCAQDRYTNISVDEAAQMMQKEDVVVLDVRTEEEYASGHIPKAILLPLQQLPDRVDELNKNKTYIVVCRSGNRSAQASELLVKEGFSSIYNMTGGMNEWKGEVEK
;
A
#
# COMPACT_ATOMS: atom_id res chain seq x y z
N MET A 1 58.97 -7.74 -22.75
CA MET A 1 59.18 -6.34 -22.30
C MET A 1 58.13 -5.46 -22.96
N ARG A 2 57.50 -4.57 -22.16
CA ARG A 2 56.60 -3.44 -22.53
C ARG A 2 55.20 -3.85 -23.06
N LYS A 3 54.16 -3.72 -22.21
CA LYS A 3 53.32 -2.51 -21.99
C LYS A 3 52.40 -2.30 -23.22
N TRP A 4 51.09 -2.10 -23.18
CA TRP A 4 50.08 -1.69 -22.18
C TRP A 4 48.82 -1.44 -23.05
N PHE A 5 47.60 -1.66 -22.54
CA PHE A 5 46.36 -0.88 -22.79
C PHE A 5 45.08 -1.73 -22.80
N SER A 6 44.37 -1.61 -21.68
CA SER A 6 42.92 -1.38 -21.57
C SER A 6 41.98 -2.26 -22.39
N PHE A 7 41.58 -3.39 -21.79
CA PHE A 7 40.25 -3.94 -22.04
C PHE A 7 39.25 -3.06 -21.26
N LEU A 8 38.78 -1.99 -21.91
CA LEU A 8 37.70 -1.16 -21.39
C LEU A 8 36.40 -1.95 -21.54
N PHE A 9 36.11 -2.81 -20.55
CA PHE A 9 34.82 -3.48 -20.43
C PHE A 9 33.82 -2.47 -19.87
N THR A 10 33.44 -1.49 -20.68
CA THR A 10 32.34 -0.59 -20.34
C THR A 10 31.04 -1.36 -20.56
N PHE A 11 30.71 -2.23 -19.60
CA PHE A 11 29.38 -2.77 -19.47
C PHE A 11 28.51 -1.62 -18.96
N LEU A 12 28.02 -0.80 -19.89
CA LEU A 12 27.05 0.24 -19.62
C LEU A 12 25.73 -0.46 -19.27
N PHE A 13 25.60 -0.86 -18.00
CA PHE A 13 24.35 -1.29 -17.41
C PHE A 13 23.45 -0.05 -17.34
N ILE A 14 22.73 0.23 -18.43
CA ILE A 14 21.57 1.13 -18.41
C ILE A 14 20.47 0.35 -17.66
N ILE A 15 20.51 0.39 -16.32
CA ILE A 15 19.45 -0.20 -15.52
C ILE A 15 18.32 0.82 -15.44
N SER A 16 17.25 0.43 -16.11
CA SER A 16 15.85 0.71 -15.86
C SER A 16 15.45 2.15 -15.59
N GLY A 17 14.61 2.65 -16.50
CA GLY A 17 13.72 3.76 -16.19
C GLY A 17 13.01 3.52 -14.86
N CYS A 18 12.91 4.57 -14.07
CA CYS A 18 12.08 4.60 -12.88
C CYS A 18 10.63 4.33 -13.33
N ALA A 19 10.19 3.07 -13.25
CA ALA A 19 8.77 2.77 -13.25
C ALA A 19 8.24 3.40 -11.96
N GLN A 20 7.57 4.53 -12.09
CA GLN A 20 6.99 5.19 -10.94
C GLN A 20 5.85 4.31 -10.45
N ASP A 21 6.12 3.53 -9.41
CA ASP A 21 5.16 2.70 -8.72
C ASP A 21 3.96 3.58 -8.36
N ARG A 22 2.77 3.22 -8.86
CA ARG A 22 1.51 3.89 -8.54
C ARG A 22 0.65 2.88 -7.81
N TYR A 23 -0.03 3.31 -6.77
CA TYR A 23 -1.14 2.55 -6.21
C TYR A 23 -2.35 2.67 -7.14
N THR A 24 -3.28 1.72 -7.05
CA THR A 24 -4.51 1.72 -7.85
C THR A 24 -5.69 2.22 -7.02
N ASN A 25 -6.49 3.14 -7.55
CA ASN A 25 -7.75 3.51 -6.92
C ASN A 25 -8.83 2.49 -7.30
N ILE A 26 -9.54 1.97 -6.31
CA ILE A 26 -10.67 1.06 -6.49
C ILE A 26 -11.89 1.58 -5.75
N SER A 27 -13.07 1.24 -6.23
CA SER A 27 -14.33 1.46 -5.54
C SER A 27 -14.51 0.53 -4.34
N VAL A 28 -15.49 0.85 -3.49
CA VAL A 28 -15.90 -0.03 -2.38
C VAL A 28 -16.34 -1.41 -2.87
N ASP A 29 -17.07 -1.47 -3.99
CA ASP A 29 -17.58 -2.73 -4.53
C ASP A 29 -16.44 -3.61 -5.06
N GLU A 30 -15.46 -3.02 -5.76
CA GLU A 30 -14.24 -3.73 -6.19
C GLU A 30 -13.40 -4.20 -5.00
N ALA A 31 -13.28 -3.37 -3.96
CA ALA A 31 -12.59 -3.73 -2.74
C ALA A 31 -13.25 -4.94 -2.05
N ALA A 32 -14.58 -4.94 -1.94
CA ALA A 32 -15.35 -6.06 -1.38
C ALA A 32 -15.16 -7.35 -2.19
N GLN A 33 -15.08 -7.27 -3.52
CA GLN A 33 -14.78 -8.42 -4.37
C GLN A 33 -13.35 -8.93 -4.17
N MET A 34 -12.37 -8.02 -4.06
CA MET A 34 -10.97 -8.37 -3.84
C MET A 34 -10.73 -9.01 -2.48
N MET A 35 -11.43 -8.59 -1.43
CA MET A 35 -11.35 -9.15 -0.07
C MET A 35 -11.77 -10.63 -0.02
N GLN A 36 -12.43 -11.17 -1.05
CA GLN A 36 -12.76 -12.60 -1.13
C GLN A 36 -11.54 -13.47 -1.47
N LYS A 37 -10.40 -12.88 -1.87
CA LYS A 37 -9.15 -13.58 -2.17
C LYS A 37 -8.32 -13.75 -0.89
N GLU A 38 -7.65 -14.88 -0.75
CA GLU A 38 -6.94 -15.27 0.49
C GLU A 38 -5.73 -14.39 0.86
N ASP A 39 -5.18 -13.63 -0.09
CA ASP A 39 -3.92 -12.88 0.08
C ASP A 39 -4.08 -11.35 0.17
N VAL A 40 -5.30 -10.87 0.45
CA VAL A 40 -5.60 -9.45 0.59
C VAL A 40 -5.68 -9.04 2.05
N VAL A 41 -4.91 -8.01 2.41
CA VAL A 41 -4.93 -7.39 3.74
C VAL A 41 -5.63 -6.04 3.65
N VAL A 42 -6.59 -5.80 4.54
CA VAL A 42 -7.22 -4.49 4.68
C VAL A 42 -6.44 -3.69 5.73
N LEU A 43 -5.88 -2.55 5.34
CA LEU A 43 -5.15 -1.64 6.20
C LEU A 43 -6.01 -0.41 6.48
N ASP A 44 -6.54 -0.31 7.69
CA ASP A 44 -7.27 0.87 8.16
C ASP A 44 -6.30 1.89 8.74
N VAL A 45 -6.25 3.08 8.12
CA VAL A 45 -5.35 4.17 8.51
C VAL A 45 -6.06 5.31 9.24
N ARG A 46 -7.28 5.06 9.74
CA ARG A 46 -8.04 5.99 10.59
C ARG A 46 -7.45 6.09 12.00
N THR A 47 -8.05 6.92 12.85
CA THR A 47 -7.69 6.95 14.28
C THR A 47 -8.20 5.71 15.00
N GLU A 48 -7.65 5.45 16.19
CA GLU A 48 -8.08 4.33 17.05
C GLU A 48 -9.56 4.44 17.42
N GLU A 49 -10.07 5.65 17.68
CA GLU A 49 -11.48 5.88 18.03
C GLU A 49 -12.41 5.59 16.85
N GLU A 50 -12.03 6.01 15.63
CA GLU A 50 -12.79 5.72 14.42
C GLU A 50 -12.85 4.20 14.16
N TYR A 51 -11.73 3.49 14.34
CA TYR A 51 -11.66 2.05 14.18
C TYR A 51 -12.49 1.30 15.24
N ALA A 52 -12.36 1.67 16.52
CA ALA A 52 -13.13 1.07 17.61
C ALA A 52 -14.64 1.35 17.52
N SER A 53 -15.05 2.42 16.84
CA SER A 53 -16.48 2.69 16.57
C SER A 53 -17.10 1.73 15.54
N GLY A 54 -16.26 1.09 14.73
CA GLY A 54 -16.63 0.14 13.69
C GLY A 54 -15.60 0.12 12.55
N HIS A 55 -15.15 -1.08 12.18
CA HIS A 55 -14.16 -1.30 11.12
C HIS A 55 -14.47 -2.58 10.32
N ILE A 56 -13.86 -2.70 9.13
CA ILE A 56 -14.03 -3.89 8.27
C ILE A 56 -13.43 -5.10 9.00
N PRO A 57 -14.13 -6.26 9.03
CA PRO A 57 -13.63 -7.44 9.71
C PRO A 57 -12.22 -7.84 9.27
N LYS A 58 -11.38 -8.21 10.24
CA LYS A 58 -9.96 -8.58 10.04
C LYS A 58 -9.06 -7.46 9.50
N ALA A 59 -9.55 -6.22 9.40
CA ALA A 59 -8.70 -5.10 9.03
C ALA A 59 -7.64 -4.87 10.10
N ILE A 60 -6.40 -4.60 9.69
CA ILE A 60 -5.34 -4.20 10.60
C ILE A 60 -5.37 -2.67 10.74
N LEU A 61 -5.29 -2.19 11.98
CA LEU A 61 -5.21 -0.77 12.27
C LEU A 61 -3.75 -0.32 12.27
N LEU A 62 -3.42 0.64 11.41
CA LEU A 62 -2.15 1.39 11.49
C LEU A 62 -2.42 2.84 11.13
N PRO A 63 -2.69 3.72 12.12
CA PRO A 63 -3.08 5.10 11.87
C PRO A 63 -2.06 5.82 10.99
N LEU A 64 -2.54 6.64 10.05
CA LEU A 64 -1.66 7.32 9.08
C LEU A 64 -0.49 8.06 9.75
N GLN A 65 -0.71 8.66 10.92
CA GLN A 65 0.33 9.39 11.66
C GLN A 65 1.44 8.49 12.20
N GLN A 66 1.15 7.21 12.47
CA GLN A 66 2.10 6.23 12.98
C GLN A 66 2.72 5.39 11.85
N LEU A 67 2.09 5.37 10.67
CA LEU A 67 2.51 4.57 9.53
C LEU A 67 3.98 4.76 9.12
N PRO A 68 4.54 5.99 9.04
CA PRO A 68 5.96 6.17 8.66
C PRO A 68 6.93 5.45 9.60
N ASP A 69 6.64 5.45 10.90
CA ASP A 69 7.53 4.89 11.93
C ASP A 69 7.35 3.38 12.11
N ARG A 70 6.23 2.83 11.62
CA ARG A 70 5.80 1.45 11.85
C ARG A 70 5.62 0.65 10.55
N VAL A 71 6.04 1.20 9.40
CA VAL A 71 5.86 0.56 8.10
C VAL A 71 6.53 -0.80 8.00
N ASP A 72 7.61 -1.03 8.76
CA ASP A 72 8.34 -2.30 8.81
C ASP A 72 7.55 -3.44 9.48
N GLU A 73 6.42 -3.15 10.15
CA GLU A 73 5.49 -4.17 10.66
C GLU A 73 4.71 -4.85 9.52
N LEU A 74 4.68 -4.23 8.34
CA LEU A 74 3.92 -4.70 7.18
C LEU A 74 4.79 -5.57 6.26
N ASN A 75 4.17 -6.59 5.67
CA ASN A 75 4.84 -7.51 4.75
C ASN A 75 4.73 -7.01 3.30
N LYS A 76 5.83 -6.56 2.71
CA LYS A 76 5.90 -6.01 1.34
C LYS A 76 5.41 -6.96 0.23
N ASN A 77 5.32 -8.26 0.50
CA ASN A 77 4.85 -9.28 -0.45
C ASN A 77 3.32 -9.48 -0.43
N LYS A 78 2.59 -8.82 0.48
CA LYS A 78 1.13 -8.91 0.56
C LYS A 78 0.45 -7.84 -0.28
N THR A 79 -0.79 -8.12 -0.67
CA THR A 79 -1.66 -7.13 -1.31
C THR A 79 -2.39 -6.32 -0.25
N TYR A 80 -2.33 -5.00 -0.34
CA TYR A 80 -2.99 -4.10 0.61
C TYR A 80 -4.15 -3.36 -0.04
N ILE A 81 -5.33 -3.45 0.58
CA ILE A 81 -6.42 -2.48 0.38
C ILE A 81 -6.34 -1.49 1.54
N VAL A 82 -6.02 -0.24 1.23
CA VAL A 82 -5.88 0.83 2.22
C VAL A 82 -7.20 1.59 2.31
N VAL A 83 -7.73 1.70 3.52
CA VAL A 83 -9.01 2.36 3.81
C VAL A 83 -8.83 3.46 4.84
N CYS A 84 -9.56 4.55 4.66
CA CYS A 84 -9.78 5.53 5.72
C CYS A 84 -11.27 5.93 5.75
N ARG A 85 -11.61 7.08 6.35
CA ARG A 85 -13.01 7.54 6.40
C ARG A 85 -13.61 7.81 5.00
N SER A 86 -12.87 8.51 4.13
CA SER A 86 -13.42 9.02 2.85
C SER A 86 -12.49 8.86 1.63
N GLY A 87 -11.33 8.20 1.78
CA GLY A 87 -10.33 8.01 0.71
C GLY A 87 -9.09 8.94 0.76
N ASN A 88 -9.14 10.07 1.47
CA ASN A 88 -8.04 11.06 1.44
C ASN A 88 -6.78 10.61 2.20
N ARG A 89 -6.94 10.14 3.45
CA ARG A 89 -5.81 9.65 4.27
C ARG A 89 -5.25 8.34 3.72
N SER A 90 -6.10 7.50 3.12
CA SER A 90 -5.67 6.24 2.51
C SER A 90 -4.90 6.45 1.21
N ALA A 91 -5.20 7.50 0.44
CA ALA A 91 -4.35 7.92 -0.68
C ALA A 91 -2.94 8.32 -0.20
N GLN A 92 -2.85 9.13 0.87
CA GLN A 92 -1.56 9.52 1.45
C GLN A 92 -0.77 8.31 1.99
N ALA A 93 -1.43 7.40 2.70
CA ALA A 93 -0.83 6.15 3.14
C ALA A 93 -0.36 5.29 1.95
N SER A 94 -1.16 5.20 0.89
CA SER A 94 -0.79 4.42 -0.30
C SER A 94 0.44 4.99 -0.99
N GLU A 95 0.57 6.33 -1.09
CA GLU A 95 1.78 6.97 -1.60
C GLU A 95 3.01 6.68 -0.75
N LEU A 96 2.85 6.62 0.58
CA LEU A 96 3.93 6.27 1.49
C LEU A 96 4.36 4.81 1.28
N LEU A 97 3.40 3.86 1.25
CA LEU A 97 3.69 2.45 1.01
C LEU A 97 4.40 2.23 -0.33
N VAL A 98 3.96 2.91 -1.38
CA VAL A 98 4.65 2.91 -2.68
C VAL A 98 6.12 3.32 -2.53
N LYS A 99 6.40 4.42 -1.82
CA LYS A 99 7.77 4.93 -1.62
C LYS A 99 8.62 3.96 -0.80
N GLU A 100 7.99 3.22 0.11
CA GLU A 100 8.63 2.17 0.92
C GLU A 100 8.81 0.85 0.17
N GLY A 101 8.46 0.78 -1.12
CA GLY A 101 8.72 -0.36 -2.00
C GLY A 101 7.64 -1.45 -1.95
N PHE A 102 6.43 -1.13 -1.48
CA PHE A 102 5.28 -2.02 -1.61
C PHE A 102 4.74 -1.94 -3.05
N SER A 103 4.48 -3.10 -3.66
CA SER A 103 4.14 -3.18 -5.09
C SER A 103 2.64 -3.38 -5.37
N SER A 104 1.87 -3.90 -4.41
CA SER A 104 0.47 -4.28 -4.59
C SER A 104 -0.44 -3.51 -3.64
N ILE A 105 -0.72 -2.25 -3.98
CA ILE A 105 -1.47 -1.32 -3.13
C ILE A 105 -2.71 -0.81 -3.86
N TYR A 106 -3.85 -0.87 -3.17
CA TYR A 106 -5.14 -0.42 -3.65
C TYR A 106 -5.73 0.58 -2.66
N ASN A 107 -5.94 1.82 -3.08
CA ASN A 107 -6.66 2.81 -2.27
C ASN A 107 -8.16 2.64 -2.48
N MET A 108 -8.90 2.34 -1.40
CA MET A 108 -10.36 2.23 -1.46
C MET A 108 -10.99 3.62 -1.43
N THR A 109 -11.39 4.10 -2.61
CA THR A 109 -12.12 5.36 -2.77
C THR A 109 -13.50 5.28 -2.10
N GLY A 110 -14.02 6.41 -1.63
CA GLY A 110 -15.22 6.47 -0.79
C GLY A 110 -14.97 6.09 0.68
N GLY A 111 -13.98 5.24 0.96
CA GLY A 111 -13.60 4.83 2.31
C GLY A 111 -14.74 4.19 3.10
N MET A 112 -14.65 4.25 4.43
CA MET A 112 -15.69 3.72 5.32
C MET A 112 -17.05 4.44 5.21
N ASN A 113 -17.10 5.68 4.70
CA ASN A 113 -18.35 6.38 4.47
C ASN A 113 -19.26 5.67 3.45
N GLU A 114 -18.66 4.98 2.49
CA GLU A 114 -19.37 4.28 1.43
C GLU A 114 -19.38 2.76 1.62
N TRP A 115 -18.71 2.26 2.67
CA TRP A 115 -18.70 0.85 3.03
C TRP A 115 -20.11 0.38 3.44
N LYS A 116 -20.62 -0.64 2.76
CA LYS A 116 -21.96 -1.22 3.00
C LYS A 116 -21.90 -2.64 3.58
N GLY A 117 -20.69 -3.18 3.73
CA GLY A 117 -20.49 -4.52 4.25
C GLY A 117 -20.56 -4.58 5.78
N GLU A 118 -20.22 -5.74 6.32
CA GLU A 118 -20.15 -5.96 7.75
C GLU A 118 -19.08 -5.08 8.41
N VAL A 119 -19.29 -4.77 9.68
CA VAL A 119 -18.32 -4.09 10.54
C VAL A 119 -18.22 -4.79 11.89
N GLU A 120 -17.02 -4.85 12.45
CA GLU A 120 -16.75 -5.31 13.81
C GLU A 120 -16.19 -4.17 14.67
N LYS A 121 -16.14 -4.37 15.99
CA LYS A 121 -15.72 -3.38 16.98
C LYS A 121 -14.63 -3.95 17.86
#